data_AF-A0A5J6PCH0-F1
#
_entry.id   AF-A0A5J6PCH0-F1
#
_cell.length_a   1.000
_cell.length_b   1.000
_cell.length_c   1.000
_cell.angle_alpha   90.00
_cell.angle_beta   90.00
_cell.angle_gamma   90.00
#
_symmetry.space_group_name_H-M   'P 1'
#
loop_
_entity.id
_entity.type
_entity.pdbx_description
1 polymer ?
#
loop_
_entity_poly.entity_id
_entity_poly.type
_entity_poly.pdbx_seq_one_letter_code
_entity_poly.pdbx_strand_id
1 'polypeptide(L)'
;MAMLDIKERIEVIKKLVSQDSECSLTYAALECRLTIEYIAYERFKASYAYLSPKELEGWSPRDVVRQVAADVNDTVCDQVTLHISKQPITGTPPSTLEEYESLDYIPIGTQAELKLGKLHSLWHGVSNTALHIPIPTISTEAMSIYGQLDKIKSKVQDVIDFLSDLQTGNMILGGTKEKTYNFSCDSCRIEIKKTIKSIGRKKIIHCINPKCKESYLIEEDSKTKELFYSRRVFVVDCKSCGQKHEIPTNIFKGLKFEEALNIQCSNCNKTQVIIMRPMTKIVSD
;
A
#
# COMPACT_ATOMS: atom_id res chain seq x y z
N MET A 1 -11.93 -11.18 -9.98
CA MET A 1 -11.18 -9.93 -10.19
C MET A 1 -9.85 -10.32 -10.81
N ALA A 2 -9.48 -9.79 -11.98
CA ALA A 2 -8.36 -10.31 -12.78
C ALA A 2 -7.02 -9.71 -12.35
N MET A 3 -5.99 -10.56 -12.26
CA MET A 3 -4.58 -10.18 -12.12
C MET A 3 -4.11 -9.49 -13.41
N LEU A 4 -3.08 -8.64 -13.33
CA LEU A 4 -2.47 -8.05 -14.52
C LEU A 4 -2.05 -9.14 -15.51
N ASP A 5 -2.49 -9.03 -16.76
CA ASP A 5 -1.92 -9.83 -17.83
C ASP A 5 -0.57 -9.25 -18.26
N ILE A 6 0.50 -9.69 -17.60
CA ILE A 6 1.88 -9.26 -17.89
C ILE A 6 2.23 -9.51 -19.36
N LYS A 7 1.70 -10.56 -19.99
CA LYS A 7 1.96 -10.87 -21.39
C LYS A 7 1.39 -9.78 -22.30
N GLU A 8 0.15 -9.39 -22.09
CA GLU A 8 -0.47 -8.29 -22.84
C GLU A 8 0.34 -6.99 -22.68
N ARG A 9 0.81 -6.70 -21.46
CA ARG A 9 1.64 -5.51 -21.19
C ARG A 9 2.97 -5.54 -21.93
N ILE A 10 3.65 -6.68 -21.96
CA ILE A 10 4.90 -6.86 -22.73
C ILE A 10 4.65 -6.61 -24.22
N GLU A 11 3.54 -7.10 -24.78
CA GLU A 11 3.22 -6.89 -26.20
C GLU A 11 2.95 -5.41 -26.53
N VAL A 12 2.27 -4.68 -25.65
CA VAL A 12 2.11 -3.22 -25.79
C VAL A 12 3.47 -2.51 -25.80
N ILE A 13 4.34 -2.83 -24.86
CA ILE A 13 5.67 -2.22 -24.75
C ILE A 13 6.50 -2.54 -26.01
N LYS A 14 6.54 -3.80 -26.45
CA LYS A 14 7.27 -4.23 -27.66
C LYS A 14 6.78 -3.52 -28.92
N LYS A 15 5.46 -3.31 -29.05
CA LYS A 15 4.87 -2.57 -30.17
C LYS A 15 5.33 -1.10 -30.21
N LEU A 16 5.53 -0.47 -29.05
CA LEU A 16 6.05 0.90 -28.98
C LEU A 16 7.55 0.97 -29.30
N VAL A 17 8.31 -0.04 -28.86
CA VAL A 17 9.74 -0.17 -29.19
C VAL A 17 9.96 -0.38 -30.69
N SER A 18 9.11 -1.18 -31.36
CA SER A 18 9.25 -1.48 -32.79
C SER A 18 8.99 -0.29 -33.71
N GLN A 19 8.33 0.77 -33.22
CA GLN A 19 8.15 2.02 -33.95
C GLN A 19 9.44 2.86 -34.02
N ASP A 20 10.40 2.61 -33.12
CA ASP A 20 11.76 3.18 -33.12
C ASP A 20 11.84 4.71 -33.27
N SER A 21 10.83 5.44 -32.76
CA SER A 21 10.81 6.90 -32.70
C SER A 21 11.11 7.40 -31.29
N GLU A 22 11.60 8.63 -31.14
CA GLU A 22 11.84 9.26 -29.84
C GLU A 22 10.58 9.25 -28.96
N CYS A 23 9.45 9.64 -29.57
CA CYS A 23 8.16 9.68 -28.90
C CYS A 23 7.68 8.28 -28.47
N SER A 24 7.75 7.29 -29.37
CA SER A 24 7.30 5.92 -29.08
C SER A 24 8.16 5.25 -28.02
N LEU A 25 9.47 5.49 -28.00
CA LEU A 25 10.37 4.94 -26.98
C LEU A 25 10.16 5.60 -25.61
N THR A 26 9.91 6.91 -25.56
CA THR A 26 9.49 7.56 -24.31
C THR A 26 8.16 6.99 -23.79
N TYR A 27 7.19 6.75 -24.66
CA TYR A 27 5.95 6.08 -24.24
C TYR A 27 6.18 4.63 -23.80
N ALA A 28 7.09 3.88 -24.44
CA ALA A 28 7.45 2.54 -23.99
C ALA A 28 8.01 2.57 -22.56
N ALA A 29 8.85 3.55 -22.23
CA ALA A 29 9.37 3.75 -20.88
C ALA A 29 8.28 4.13 -19.87
N LEU A 30 7.29 4.94 -20.27
CA LEU A 30 6.12 5.23 -19.44
C LEU A 30 5.31 3.96 -19.15
N GLU A 31 5.03 3.15 -20.18
CA GLU A 31 4.30 1.89 -20.03
C GLU A 31 5.05 0.89 -19.13
N CYS A 32 6.37 0.83 -19.23
CA CYS A 32 7.23 0.08 -18.31
C CYS A 32 7.01 0.53 -16.86
N ARG A 33 7.06 1.85 -16.61
CA ARG A 33 6.89 2.42 -15.27
C ARG A 33 5.51 2.10 -14.68
N LEU A 34 4.44 2.31 -15.45
CA LEU A 34 3.07 2.02 -15.03
C LEU A 34 2.88 0.53 -14.72
N THR A 35 3.48 -0.33 -15.54
CA THR A 35 3.41 -1.80 -15.34
C THR A 35 4.11 -2.21 -14.04
N ILE A 36 5.28 -1.64 -13.73
CA ILE A 36 5.98 -1.89 -12.45
C ILE A 36 5.15 -1.40 -11.26
N GLU A 37 4.56 -0.20 -11.34
CA GLU A 37 3.69 0.34 -10.30
C GLU A 37 2.47 -0.56 -10.07
N TYR A 38 1.84 -1.04 -11.15
CA TYR A 38 0.70 -1.95 -11.07
C TYR A 38 1.07 -3.25 -10.32
N ILE A 39 2.18 -3.89 -10.67
CA ILE A 39 2.64 -5.13 -10.01
C ILE A 39 2.83 -4.93 -8.50
N ALA A 40 3.45 -3.80 -8.10
CA ALA A 40 3.62 -3.46 -6.68
C ALA A 40 2.28 -3.20 -5.98
N TYR A 41 1.37 -2.48 -6.64
CA TYR A 41 0.06 -2.15 -6.07
C TYR A 41 -0.89 -3.35 -6.03
N GLU A 42 -0.73 -4.37 -6.88
CA GLU A 42 -1.45 -5.64 -6.73
C GLU A 42 -1.09 -6.36 -5.44
N ARG A 43 0.19 -6.38 -5.06
CA ARG A 43 0.64 -6.95 -3.77
C ARG A 43 0.03 -6.19 -2.59
N PHE A 44 -0.04 -4.87 -2.69
CA PHE A 44 -0.71 -4.04 -1.69
C PHE A 44 -2.22 -4.29 -1.64
N LYS A 45 -2.88 -4.40 -2.80
CA LYS A 45 -4.31 -4.70 -2.90
C LYS A 45 -4.68 -6.04 -2.27
N ALA A 46 -3.82 -7.06 -2.42
CA ALA A 46 -3.98 -8.35 -1.74
C ALA A 46 -3.88 -8.24 -0.21
N SER A 47 -3.42 -7.11 0.31
CA SER A 47 -3.19 -6.81 1.72
C SER A 47 -4.10 -5.69 2.27
N TYR A 48 -5.09 -5.22 1.52
CA TYR A 48 -5.98 -4.10 1.93
C TYR A 48 -6.76 -4.32 3.22
N ALA A 49 -7.00 -5.56 3.61
CA ALA A 49 -7.63 -5.87 4.90
C ALA A 49 -6.75 -5.45 6.09
N TYR A 50 -5.44 -5.36 5.89
CA TYR A 50 -4.44 -5.13 6.93
C TYR A 50 -3.81 -3.74 6.88
N LEU A 51 -3.78 -3.09 5.72
CA LEU A 51 -3.06 -1.84 5.53
C LEU A 51 -3.91 -0.85 4.74
N SER A 52 -4.16 0.32 5.33
CA SER A 52 -4.88 1.41 4.67
C SER A 52 -3.93 2.26 3.82
N PRO A 53 -4.41 2.89 2.74
CA PRO A 53 -3.59 3.81 1.95
C PRO A 53 -3.03 5.00 2.75
N LYS A 54 -3.68 5.38 3.85
CA LYS A 54 -3.24 6.49 4.73
C LYS A 54 -2.07 6.10 5.63
N GLU A 55 -1.81 4.81 5.76
CA GLU A 55 -0.69 4.28 6.54
C GLU A 55 0.55 4.04 5.67
N LEU A 56 0.45 4.18 4.35
CA LEU A 56 1.60 4.06 3.47
C LEU A 56 2.63 5.14 3.79
N GLU A 57 3.85 4.73 4.13
CA GLU A 57 4.98 5.64 4.39
C GLU A 57 5.48 6.31 3.11
N GLY A 58 5.33 5.63 1.98
CA GLY A 58 5.71 6.10 0.66
C GLY A 58 4.81 5.48 -0.42
N TRP A 59 4.73 6.16 -1.56
CA TRP A 59 3.94 5.70 -2.70
C TRP A 59 4.78 4.93 -3.74
N SER A 60 6.11 4.97 -3.62
CA SER A 60 6.99 4.30 -4.58
C SER A 60 6.78 2.78 -4.53
N PRO A 61 6.95 2.06 -5.65
CA PRO A 61 6.76 0.61 -5.70
C PRO A 61 7.57 -0.15 -4.63
N ARG A 62 8.80 0.28 -4.37
CA ARG A 62 9.67 -0.32 -3.34
C ARG A 62 9.11 -0.11 -1.94
N ASP A 63 8.70 1.10 -1.62
CA ASP A 63 8.22 1.44 -0.27
C ASP A 63 6.91 0.72 0.03
N VAL A 64 6.00 0.69 -0.95
CA VAL A 64 4.73 -0.03 -0.83
C VAL A 64 4.95 -1.52 -0.57
N VAL A 65 5.74 -2.21 -1.40
CA VAL A 65 5.96 -3.65 -1.22
C VAL A 65 6.77 -3.94 0.05
N ARG A 66 7.76 -3.08 0.40
CA ARG A 66 8.50 -3.23 1.66
C ARG A 66 7.57 -3.12 2.87
N GLN A 67 6.65 -2.17 2.85
CA GLN A 67 5.71 -2.01 3.95
C GLN A 67 4.74 -3.17 4.05
N VAL A 68 4.25 -3.69 2.92
CA VAL A 68 3.45 -4.94 2.92
C VAL A 68 4.25 -6.10 3.52
N ALA A 69 5.54 -6.22 3.17
CA ALA A 69 6.42 -7.24 3.72
C ALA A 69 6.60 -7.12 5.24
N ALA A 70 6.75 -5.89 5.74
CA ALA A 70 6.99 -5.61 7.15
C ALA A 70 5.72 -5.72 8.01
N ASP A 71 4.60 -5.20 7.53
CA ASP A 71 3.37 -5.05 8.30
C ASP A 71 2.38 -6.21 8.12
N VAL A 72 2.49 -6.99 7.03
CA VAL A 72 1.45 -7.95 6.64
C VAL A 72 2.02 -9.34 6.35
N ASN A 73 2.87 -9.47 5.33
CA ASN A 73 3.30 -10.77 4.81
C ASN A 73 4.78 -10.75 4.42
N ASP A 74 5.62 -11.34 5.26
CA ASP A 74 7.06 -11.41 5.03
C ASP A 74 7.44 -12.17 3.75
N THR A 75 6.58 -13.06 3.25
CA THR A 75 6.82 -13.81 2.00
C THR A 75 6.22 -13.15 0.74
N VAL A 76 5.83 -11.87 0.79
CA VAL A 76 5.19 -11.18 -0.36
C VAL A 76 6.12 -11.07 -1.58
N CYS A 77 7.43 -11.09 -1.36
CA CYS A 77 8.45 -11.04 -2.43
C CYS A 77 8.97 -12.42 -2.82
N ASP A 78 8.64 -13.47 -2.07
CA ASP A 78 9.23 -14.78 -2.28
C ASP A 78 8.50 -15.54 -3.39
N GLN A 79 9.22 -16.46 -4.03
CA GLN A 79 8.59 -17.48 -4.85
C GLN A 79 7.89 -18.49 -3.95
N VAL A 80 6.58 -18.66 -4.14
CA VAL A 80 5.77 -19.57 -3.32
C VAL A 80 4.80 -20.33 -4.20
N THR A 81 4.81 -21.66 -4.11
CA THR A 81 3.86 -22.53 -4.82
C THR A 81 2.86 -23.12 -3.84
N LEU A 82 1.57 -22.87 -4.09
CA LEU A 82 0.48 -23.47 -3.32
C LEU A 82 0.15 -24.84 -3.89
N HIS A 83 0.06 -25.82 -3.00
CA HIS A 83 -0.28 -27.19 -3.32
C HIS A 83 -1.57 -27.60 -2.60
N ILE A 84 -2.35 -28.50 -3.20
CA ILE A 84 -3.53 -29.12 -2.59
C ILE A 84 -3.45 -30.64 -2.71
N SER A 85 -3.96 -31.35 -1.71
CA SER A 85 -4.05 -32.81 -1.76
C SER A 85 -4.86 -33.25 -2.97
N LYS A 86 -4.38 -34.27 -3.68
CA LYS A 86 -5.09 -34.89 -4.80
C LYS A 86 -6.39 -35.56 -4.36
N GLN A 87 -6.42 -36.06 -3.12
CA GLN A 87 -7.54 -36.79 -2.58
C GLN A 87 -8.16 -36.02 -1.41
N PRO A 88 -9.50 -35.99 -1.31
CA PRO A 88 -10.15 -35.43 -0.14
C PRO A 88 -9.80 -36.26 1.08
N ILE A 89 -9.56 -35.60 2.20
CA ILE A 89 -9.28 -36.26 3.46
C ILE A 89 -10.61 -36.80 4.00
N THR A 90 -10.78 -38.12 3.96
CA THR A 90 -11.97 -38.81 4.47
C THR A 90 -11.74 -39.30 5.90
N GLY A 91 -12.57 -38.85 6.85
CA GLY A 91 -12.45 -39.24 8.25
C GLY A 91 -11.67 -38.22 9.09
N THR A 92 -10.76 -38.70 9.93
CA THR A 92 -9.97 -37.83 10.83
C THR A 92 -8.88 -37.11 10.03
N PRO A 93 -8.78 -35.78 10.11
CA PRO A 93 -7.71 -35.06 9.44
C PRO A 93 -6.33 -35.42 10.02
N PRO A 94 -5.27 -35.39 9.19
CA PRO A 94 -3.89 -35.52 9.64
C PRO A 94 -3.61 -34.58 10.80
N SER A 95 -2.92 -35.09 11.80
CA SER A 95 -2.62 -34.40 13.05
C SER A 95 -1.12 -34.14 13.23
N THR A 96 -0.27 -34.85 12.49
CA THR A 96 1.20 -34.67 12.50
C THR A 96 1.72 -34.16 11.17
N LEU A 97 2.92 -33.57 11.19
CA LEU A 97 3.58 -33.07 9.99
C LEU A 97 3.87 -34.22 9.01
N GLU A 98 4.34 -35.34 9.51
CA GLU A 98 4.70 -36.52 8.72
C GLU A 98 3.46 -37.08 7.98
N GLU A 99 2.29 -37.07 8.63
CA GLU A 99 1.03 -37.46 7.98
C GLU A 99 0.66 -36.50 6.85
N TYR A 100 0.81 -35.18 7.05
CA TYR A 100 0.59 -34.20 5.97
C TYR A 100 1.58 -34.38 4.83
N GLU A 101 2.86 -34.63 5.11
CA GLU A 101 3.90 -34.81 4.09
C GLU A 101 3.74 -36.12 3.30
N SER A 102 3.12 -37.13 3.90
CA SER A 102 2.84 -38.41 3.22
C SER A 102 1.72 -38.35 2.17
N LEU A 103 0.93 -37.26 2.15
CA LEU A 103 -0.15 -37.09 1.19
C LEU A 103 0.38 -36.72 -0.20
N ASP A 104 -0.35 -37.14 -1.22
CA ASP A 104 -0.09 -36.73 -2.60
C ASP A 104 -0.66 -35.34 -2.87
N TYR A 105 0.18 -34.42 -3.34
CA TYR A 105 -0.22 -33.06 -3.68
C TYR A 105 -0.13 -32.75 -5.18
N ILE A 106 -0.90 -31.75 -5.61
CA ILE A 106 -0.77 -31.10 -6.92
C ILE A 106 -0.61 -29.58 -6.75
N PRO A 107 0.20 -28.93 -7.59
CA PRO A 107 0.35 -27.48 -7.57
C PRO A 107 -0.91 -26.80 -8.12
N ILE A 108 -1.45 -25.83 -7.38
CA ILE A 108 -2.56 -24.97 -7.82
C ILE A 108 -2.01 -23.74 -8.55
N GLY A 109 -0.92 -23.18 -8.04
CA GLY A 109 -0.35 -21.98 -8.59
C GLY A 109 0.94 -21.55 -7.90
N THR A 110 1.67 -20.68 -8.57
CA THR A 110 2.96 -20.16 -8.13
C THR A 110 2.90 -18.64 -8.14
N GLN A 111 3.30 -18.03 -7.03
CA GLN A 111 3.70 -16.64 -6.98
C GLN A 111 5.16 -16.56 -7.43
N ALA A 112 5.45 -15.75 -8.46
CA ALA A 112 6.82 -15.48 -8.88
C ALA A 112 7.55 -14.61 -7.84
N GLU A 113 8.86 -14.84 -7.72
CA GLU A 113 9.75 -14.01 -6.90
C GLU A 113 9.74 -12.55 -7.40
N LEU A 114 9.57 -11.60 -6.48
CA LEU A 114 9.64 -10.18 -6.75
C LEU A 114 10.94 -9.59 -6.20
N LYS A 115 11.97 -9.52 -7.05
CA LYS A 115 13.29 -8.97 -6.70
C LYS A 115 13.22 -7.46 -6.47
N LEU A 116 12.93 -7.06 -5.23
CA LEU A 116 12.58 -5.68 -4.89
C LEU A 116 13.66 -4.64 -5.22
N GLY A 117 14.94 -5.02 -5.07
CA GLY A 117 16.07 -4.16 -5.47
C GLY A 117 16.14 -3.91 -6.97
N LYS A 118 15.90 -4.96 -7.79
CA LYS A 118 15.84 -4.85 -9.25
C LYS A 118 14.63 -4.03 -9.68
N LEU A 119 13.45 -4.28 -9.10
CA LEU A 119 12.23 -3.53 -9.37
C LEU A 119 12.43 -2.02 -9.16
N HIS A 120 13.03 -1.64 -8.03
CA HIS A 120 13.32 -0.23 -7.72
C HIS A 120 14.32 0.39 -8.70
N SER A 121 15.41 -0.33 -9.01
CA SER A 121 16.43 0.11 -9.97
C SER A 121 15.84 0.35 -11.35
N LEU A 122 14.98 -0.56 -11.83
CA LEU A 122 14.28 -0.43 -13.10
C LEU A 122 13.31 0.74 -13.13
N TRP A 123 12.46 0.89 -12.10
CA TRP A 123 11.48 1.97 -11.99
C TRP A 123 12.14 3.36 -12.02
N HIS A 124 13.23 3.55 -11.28
CA HIS A 124 14.04 4.78 -11.36
C HIS A 124 14.77 4.91 -12.70
N GLY A 125 15.32 3.81 -13.22
CA GLY A 125 16.09 3.80 -14.46
C GLY A 125 15.28 4.32 -15.66
N VAL A 126 14.06 3.84 -15.85
CA VAL A 126 13.18 4.33 -16.94
C VAL A 126 12.75 5.77 -16.71
N SER A 127 12.49 6.18 -15.46
CA SER A 127 12.10 7.55 -15.13
C SER A 127 13.20 8.56 -15.45
N ASN A 128 14.42 8.26 -15.01
CA ASN A 128 15.57 9.14 -15.21
C ASN A 128 16.03 9.24 -16.66
N THR A 129 15.72 8.23 -17.48
CA THR A 129 16.19 8.17 -18.88
C THR A 129 15.19 8.79 -19.86
N ALA A 130 13.88 8.69 -19.58
CA ALA A 130 12.86 9.01 -20.57
C ALA A 130 11.76 9.98 -20.10
N LEU A 131 11.56 10.16 -18.79
CA LEU A 131 10.38 10.87 -18.25
C LEU A 131 10.70 12.27 -17.69
N HIS A 132 11.92 12.74 -17.91
CA HIS A 132 12.36 14.07 -17.50
C HIS A 132 13.17 14.73 -18.62
N ILE A 133 12.95 16.03 -18.81
CA ILE A 133 13.83 16.85 -19.64
C ILE A 133 15.15 17.03 -18.88
N PRO A 134 16.32 16.79 -19.49
CA PRO A 134 17.61 16.98 -18.82
C PRO A 134 17.77 18.40 -18.29
N ILE A 135 18.35 18.55 -17.10
CA ILE A 135 18.68 19.86 -16.55
C ILE A 135 19.80 20.46 -17.41
N PRO A 136 19.62 21.66 -18.00
CA PRO A 136 20.64 22.26 -18.84
C PRO A 136 21.87 22.65 -18.01
N THR A 137 23.06 22.45 -18.61
CA THR A 137 24.34 22.91 -18.08
C THR A 137 24.92 24.02 -18.97
N ILE A 138 26.00 24.67 -18.52
CA ILE A 138 26.72 25.70 -19.29
C ILE A 138 27.22 25.23 -20.67
N SER A 139 27.28 23.91 -20.89
CA SER A 139 27.71 23.30 -22.15
C SER A 139 26.52 22.76 -22.99
N THR A 140 25.28 23.02 -22.58
CA THR A 140 24.10 22.54 -23.30
C THR A 140 23.73 23.53 -24.41
N GLU A 141 24.11 23.21 -25.64
CA GLU A 141 23.84 24.06 -26.82
C GLU A 141 22.35 24.03 -27.23
N ALA A 142 21.68 22.89 -27.09
CA ALA A 142 20.26 22.73 -27.40
C ALA A 142 19.59 21.76 -26.43
N MET A 143 18.33 22.05 -26.08
CA MET A 143 17.50 21.17 -25.24
C MET A 143 16.70 20.22 -26.11
N SER A 144 16.73 18.92 -25.79
CA SER A 144 15.81 17.93 -26.34
C SER A 144 14.67 17.68 -25.38
N ILE A 145 13.46 17.51 -25.91
CA ILE A 145 12.29 17.04 -25.14
C ILE A 145 12.47 15.57 -24.74
N TYR A 146 13.15 14.79 -25.59
CA TYR A 146 13.33 13.36 -25.42
C TYR A 146 14.74 13.00 -24.96
N GLY A 147 14.85 11.92 -24.20
CA GLY A 147 16.12 11.37 -23.74
C GLY A 147 16.92 10.69 -24.85
N GLN A 148 18.08 10.15 -24.49
CA GLN A 148 18.94 9.43 -25.44
C GLN A 148 18.31 8.08 -25.82
N LEU A 149 17.94 7.96 -27.10
CA LEU A 149 17.26 6.79 -27.70
C LEU A 149 17.84 5.44 -27.27
N ASP A 150 19.15 5.24 -27.44
CA ASP A 150 19.81 3.97 -27.12
C ASP A 150 19.71 3.60 -25.64
N LYS A 151 19.80 4.61 -24.76
CA LYS A 151 19.65 4.40 -23.32
C LYS A 151 18.21 4.04 -22.96
N ILE A 152 17.23 4.72 -23.57
CA ILE A 152 15.81 4.41 -23.35
C ILE A 152 15.54 2.97 -23.78
N LYS A 153 15.96 2.59 -25.00
CA LYS A 153 15.76 1.25 -25.57
C LYS A 153 16.38 0.16 -24.69
N SER A 154 17.63 0.37 -24.25
CA SER A 154 18.30 -0.55 -23.32
C SER A 154 17.54 -0.68 -21.98
N LYS A 155 17.07 0.43 -21.40
CA LYS A 155 16.32 0.38 -20.13
C LYS A 155 14.95 -0.25 -20.27
N VAL A 156 14.26 -0.02 -21.38
CA VAL A 156 12.98 -0.67 -21.69
C VAL A 156 13.20 -2.19 -21.85
N GLN A 157 14.27 -2.60 -22.53
CA GLN A 157 14.59 -4.02 -22.65
C GLN A 157 14.87 -4.67 -21.28
N ASP A 158 15.64 -4.00 -20.40
CA ASP A 158 15.88 -4.47 -19.03
C ASP A 158 14.55 -4.72 -18.26
N VAL A 159 13.51 -3.92 -18.53
CA VAL A 159 12.18 -4.09 -17.94
C VAL A 159 11.42 -5.25 -18.59
N ILE A 160 11.44 -5.38 -19.92
CA ILE A 160 10.79 -6.49 -20.61
C ILE A 160 11.31 -7.83 -20.09
N ASP A 161 12.62 -7.95 -19.91
CA ASP A 161 13.25 -9.18 -19.40
C ASP A 161 12.77 -9.47 -17.97
N PHE A 162 12.78 -8.45 -17.10
CA PHE A 162 12.26 -8.57 -15.73
C PHE A 162 10.77 -8.96 -15.69
N LEU A 163 9.94 -8.39 -16.57
CA LEU A 163 8.53 -8.73 -16.67
C LEU A 163 8.34 -10.17 -17.17
N SER A 164 9.18 -10.61 -18.11
CA SER A 164 9.15 -11.97 -18.66
C SER A 164 9.45 -13.01 -17.57
N ASP A 165 10.42 -12.74 -16.69
CA ASP A 165 10.71 -13.59 -15.54
C ASP A 165 9.48 -13.74 -14.60
N LEU A 166 8.71 -12.67 -14.42
CA LEU A 166 7.51 -12.69 -13.57
C LEU A 166 6.35 -13.50 -14.16
N GLN A 167 6.35 -13.77 -15.47
CA GLN A 167 5.31 -14.59 -16.12
C GLN A 167 5.33 -16.06 -15.67
N THR A 168 6.40 -16.49 -14.99
CA THR A 168 6.46 -17.81 -14.35
C THR A 168 5.43 -17.98 -13.23
N GLY A 169 4.91 -16.88 -12.70
CA GLY A 169 3.87 -16.86 -11.68
C GLY A 169 2.48 -16.68 -12.29
N ASN A 170 1.49 -17.36 -11.71
CA ASN A 170 0.08 -17.26 -12.07
C ASN A 170 -0.82 -16.92 -10.86
N MET A 171 -0.21 -16.59 -9.72
CA MET A 171 -0.90 -16.35 -8.46
C MET A 171 -0.23 -15.24 -7.66
N ILE A 172 -1.02 -14.54 -6.84
CA ILE A 172 -0.56 -13.61 -5.82
C ILE A 172 -1.10 -14.08 -4.48
N LEU A 173 -0.22 -14.30 -3.51
CA LEU A 173 -0.61 -14.68 -2.16
C LEU A 173 -0.83 -13.42 -1.31
N GLY A 174 -2.09 -13.19 -0.95
CA GLY A 174 -2.48 -12.22 0.07
C GLY A 174 -2.60 -12.84 1.45
N GLY A 175 -2.86 -12.00 2.45
CA GLY A 175 -3.04 -12.44 3.83
C GLY A 175 -1.73 -12.48 4.62
N THR A 176 -1.80 -13.07 5.82
CA THR A 176 -0.67 -13.16 6.75
C THR A 176 -0.68 -14.53 7.42
N LYS A 177 0.51 -15.06 7.74
CA LYS A 177 0.68 -16.26 8.57
C LYS A 177 0.68 -15.94 10.06
N GLU A 178 0.78 -14.65 10.42
CA GLU A 178 0.91 -14.21 11.79
C GLU A 178 -0.47 -14.06 12.48
N LYS A 179 -0.44 -14.05 13.81
CA LYS A 179 -1.64 -13.73 14.59
C LYS A 179 -2.09 -12.30 14.31
N THR A 180 -3.41 -12.12 14.25
CA THR A 180 -4.04 -10.85 13.91
C THR A 180 -4.81 -10.29 15.11
N TYR A 181 -4.71 -8.98 15.30
CA TYR A 181 -5.56 -8.22 16.19
C TYR A 181 -6.63 -7.50 15.36
N ASN A 182 -7.89 -7.76 15.67
CA ASN A 182 -9.03 -7.34 14.86
C ASN A 182 -10.04 -6.60 15.73
N PHE A 183 -10.60 -5.51 15.21
CA PHE A 183 -11.72 -4.81 15.83
C PHE A 183 -12.53 -4.07 14.76
N SER A 184 -13.76 -3.68 15.10
CA SER A 184 -14.64 -2.97 14.16
C SER A 184 -14.50 -1.46 14.31
N CYS A 185 -14.42 -0.74 13.20
CA CYS A 185 -14.48 0.72 13.23
C CYS A 185 -15.84 1.20 13.78
N ASP A 186 -15.83 2.10 14.76
CA ASP A 186 -17.04 2.59 15.42
C ASP A 186 -17.98 3.37 14.49
N SER A 187 -17.41 4.04 13.49
CA SER A 187 -18.17 4.87 12.56
C SER A 187 -18.74 4.08 11.38
N CYS A 188 -17.89 3.30 10.67
CA CYS A 188 -18.31 2.61 9.44
C CYS A 188 -18.43 1.09 9.57
N ARG A 189 -18.18 0.53 10.76
CA ARG A 189 -18.31 -0.91 11.10
C ARG A 189 -17.44 -1.87 10.28
N ILE A 190 -16.57 -1.36 9.42
CA ILE A 190 -15.57 -2.18 8.72
C ILE A 190 -14.57 -2.72 9.75
N GLU A 191 -14.29 -4.02 9.63
CA GLU A 191 -13.28 -4.72 10.42
C GLU A 191 -11.88 -4.23 10.04
N ILE A 192 -11.14 -3.76 11.03
CA ILE A 192 -9.74 -3.37 10.91
C ILE A 192 -8.90 -4.53 11.43
N LYS A 193 -7.99 -5.04 10.60
CA LYS A 193 -7.07 -6.12 10.95
C LYS A 193 -5.64 -5.61 10.98
N LYS A 194 -4.85 -6.06 11.95
CA LYS A 194 -3.41 -5.79 12.03
C LYS A 194 -2.66 -7.02 12.49
N THR A 195 -1.48 -7.27 11.95
CA THR A 195 -0.60 -8.31 12.51
C THR A 195 -0.09 -7.83 13.86
N ILE A 196 0.00 -8.72 14.85
CA ILE A 196 0.48 -8.36 16.19
C ILE A 196 1.91 -7.79 16.13
N LYS A 197 2.77 -8.35 15.29
CA LYS A 197 4.13 -7.86 15.06
C LYS A 197 4.19 -6.42 14.58
N SER A 198 3.25 -6.00 13.73
CA SER A 198 3.23 -4.63 13.19
C SER A 198 2.84 -3.56 14.21
N ILE A 199 2.17 -3.91 15.31
CA ILE A 199 1.59 -2.95 16.28
C ILE A 199 2.65 -2.35 17.20
N GLY A 200 3.72 -3.09 17.52
CA GLY A 200 4.73 -2.65 18.48
C GLY A 200 4.12 -2.21 19.83
N ARG A 201 4.80 -1.31 20.56
CA ARG A 201 4.28 -0.82 21.86
C ARG A 201 3.10 0.14 21.73
N LYS A 202 3.12 0.96 20.68
CA LYS A 202 2.16 2.04 20.44
C LYS A 202 2.13 2.37 18.97
N LYS A 203 0.97 2.23 18.32
CA LYS A 203 0.82 2.54 16.89
C LYS A 203 -0.50 3.25 16.63
N ILE A 204 -0.43 4.27 15.77
CA ILE A 204 -1.61 4.90 15.22
C ILE A 204 -1.99 4.11 13.98
N ILE A 205 -3.25 3.71 13.91
CA ILE A 205 -3.81 3.04 12.74
C ILE A 205 -5.01 3.80 12.22
N HIS A 206 -5.24 3.70 10.91
CA HIS A 206 -6.34 4.38 10.26
C HIS A 206 -7.41 3.38 9.84
N CYS A 207 -8.68 3.81 9.81
CA CYS A 207 -9.72 2.98 9.22
C CYS A 207 -9.38 2.69 7.74
N ILE A 208 -9.49 1.43 7.33
CA ILE A 208 -9.19 0.99 5.97
C ILE A 208 -10.16 1.56 4.93
N ASN A 209 -11.35 2.00 5.35
CA ASN A 209 -12.28 2.69 4.48
C ASN A 209 -11.73 4.08 4.11
N PRO A 210 -11.44 4.36 2.83
CA PRO A 210 -10.83 5.62 2.41
C PRO A 210 -11.70 6.85 2.76
N LYS A 211 -13.03 6.67 2.77
CA LYS A 211 -14.00 7.73 3.10
C LYS A 211 -14.14 7.96 4.60
N CYS A 212 -13.74 7.00 5.44
CA CYS A 212 -13.80 7.15 6.88
C CYS A 212 -12.64 8.01 7.39
N LYS A 213 -12.91 8.87 8.37
CA LYS A 213 -11.92 9.75 9.01
C LYS A 213 -11.45 9.22 10.38
N GLU A 214 -11.95 8.07 10.82
CA GLU A 214 -11.53 7.46 12.07
C GLU A 214 -10.06 7.03 12.05
N SER A 215 -9.44 7.14 13.20
CA SER A 215 -8.12 6.58 13.50
C SER A 215 -8.08 6.18 14.96
N TYR A 216 -7.25 5.19 15.24
CA TYR A 216 -7.17 4.55 16.53
C TYR A 216 -5.73 4.55 17.01
N LEU A 217 -5.57 4.64 18.31
CA LEU A 217 -4.29 4.38 18.96
C LEU A 217 -4.37 2.98 19.55
N ILE A 218 -3.50 2.08 19.10
CA ILE A 218 -3.31 0.77 19.73
C ILE A 218 -2.13 0.86 20.67
N GLU A 219 -2.32 0.37 21.90
CA GLU A 219 -1.31 0.29 22.95
C GLU A 219 -1.28 -1.13 23.52
N GLU A 220 -0.07 -1.58 23.87
CA GLU A 220 0.16 -2.83 24.58
C GLU A 220 0.29 -2.56 26.09
N ASP A 221 -0.48 -3.26 26.91
CA ASP A 221 -0.34 -3.16 28.36
C ASP A 221 1.00 -3.72 28.82
N SER A 222 1.74 -2.92 29.58
CA SER A 222 3.09 -3.23 30.04
C SER A 222 3.19 -4.48 30.92
N LYS A 223 2.10 -4.89 31.59
CA LYS A 223 2.04 -6.04 32.51
C LYS A 223 1.40 -7.26 31.86
N THR A 224 0.24 -7.10 31.23
CA THR A 224 -0.55 -8.24 30.70
C THR A 224 -0.21 -8.61 29.27
N LYS A 225 0.50 -7.73 28.54
CA LYS A 225 0.78 -7.89 27.10
C LYS A 225 -0.48 -7.91 26.22
N GLU A 226 -1.62 -7.51 26.78
CA GLU A 226 -2.87 -7.39 26.04
C GLU A 226 -2.89 -6.09 25.23
N LEU A 227 -3.53 -6.15 24.06
CA LEU A 227 -3.67 -5.01 23.16
C LEU A 227 -5.01 -4.32 23.37
N PHE A 228 -4.97 -3.01 23.53
CA PHE A 228 -6.15 -2.15 23.66
C PHE A 228 -6.12 -1.08 22.57
N TYR A 229 -7.29 -0.71 22.07
CA TYR A 229 -7.43 0.41 21.15
C TYR A 229 -8.29 1.52 21.75
N SER A 230 -7.93 2.76 21.45
CA SER A 230 -8.74 3.94 21.78
C SER A 230 -8.96 4.79 20.52
N ARG A 231 -10.16 5.37 20.41
CA ARG A 231 -10.46 6.31 19.33
C ARG A 231 -9.64 7.58 19.50
N ARG A 232 -9.07 8.08 18.39
CA ARG A 232 -8.38 9.36 18.36
C ARG A 232 -9.36 10.47 18.02
N VAL A 233 -9.86 11.12 19.05
CA VAL A 233 -10.88 12.17 18.97
C VAL A 233 -10.45 13.42 19.73
N PHE A 234 -10.94 14.57 19.28
CA PHE A 234 -11.01 15.78 20.08
C PHE A 234 -12.38 15.84 20.72
N VAL A 235 -12.41 16.09 22.02
CA VAL A 235 -13.66 16.30 22.76
C VAL A 235 -13.93 17.81 22.80
N VAL A 236 -15.11 18.20 22.34
CA VAL A 236 -15.56 19.59 22.36
C VAL A 236 -16.91 19.67 23.07
N ASP A 237 -16.98 20.53 24.08
CA ASP A 237 -18.21 20.78 24.81
C ASP A 237 -19.12 21.72 24.03
N CYS A 238 -20.41 21.38 23.95
CA CYS A 238 -21.41 22.27 23.38
C CYS A 238 -21.52 23.53 24.24
N LYS A 239 -21.24 24.70 23.66
CA LYS A 239 -21.30 25.98 24.41
C LYS A 239 -22.68 26.36 24.91
N SER A 240 -23.74 25.71 24.43
CA SER A 240 -25.11 25.99 24.86
C SER A 240 -25.68 25.04 25.91
N CYS A 241 -25.31 23.75 25.89
CA CYS A 241 -25.87 22.75 26.81
C CYS A 241 -24.83 21.89 27.53
N GLY A 242 -23.53 22.10 27.28
CA GLY A 242 -22.45 21.35 27.91
C GLY A 242 -22.25 19.91 27.39
N GLN A 243 -23.08 19.44 26.45
CA GLN A 243 -22.94 18.11 25.86
C GLN A 243 -21.57 17.93 25.21
N LYS A 244 -20.87 16.85 25.54
CA LYS A 244 -19.59 16.48 24.90
C LYS A 244 -19.81 15.91 23.51
N HIS A 245 -19.00 16.39 22.56
CA HIS A 245 -18.93 15.88 21.21
C HIS A 245 -17.54 15.34 20.91
N GLU A 246 -17.47 14.09 20.48
CA GLU A 246 -16.23 13.48 20.01
C GLU A 246 -16.09 13.67 18.51
N ILE A 247 -15.00 14.29 18.09
CA ILE A 247 -14.73 14.59 16.69
C ILE A 247 -13.42 13.89 16.29
N PRO A 248 -13.41 13.03 15.26
CA PRO A 248 -12.19 12.34 14.84
C PRO A 248 -11.04 13.28 14.53
N THR A 249 -9.85 12.97 15.04
CA THR A 249 -8.65 13.81 14.88
C THR A 249 -8.32 14.12 13.41
N ASN A 250 -8.60 13.20 12.48
CA ASN A 250 -8.29 13.42 11.07
C ASN A 250 -9.25 14.42 10.38
N ILE A 251 -10.40 14.75 10.96
CA ILE A 251 -11.22 15.87 10.47
C ILE A 251 -10.45 17.17 10.71
N PHE A 252 -9.95 17.38 11.92
CA PHE A 252 -9.16 18.55 12.28
C PHE A 252 -7.87 18.69 11.51
N LYS A 253 -7.12 17.59 11.35
CA LYS A 253 -5.88 17.60 10.54
C LYS A 253 -6.12 17.97 9.07
N GLY A 254 -7.34 17.79 8.57
CA GLY A 254 -7.71 18.13 7.20
C GLY A 254 -8.13 19.59 7.01
N LEU A 255 -8.37 20.33 8.10
CA LEU A 255 -8.77 21.75 8.02
C LEU A 255 -7.59 22.62 7.60
N LYS A 256 -7.82 23.48 6.62
CA LYS A 256 -6.88 24.54 6.22
C LYS A 256 -6.98 25.73 7.18
N PHE A 257 -5.99 26.63 7.10
CA PHE A 257 -6.02 27.90 7.82
C PHE A 257 -7.32 28.66 7.53
N GLU A 258 -7.99 29.14 8.60
CA GLU A 258 -9.30 29.82 8.58
C GLU A 258 -10.49 28.98 8.11
N GLU A 259 -10.30 27.70 7.82
CA GLU A 259 -11.41 26.81 7.50
C GLU A 259 -12.26 26.52 8.75
N ALA A 260 -13.58 26.52 8.54
CA ALA A 260 -14.58 26.37 9.57
C ALA A 260 -15.23 24.97 9.50
N LEU A 261 -15.26 24.29 10.65
CA LEU A 261 -16.00 23.06 10.86
C LEU A 261 -17.28 23.38 11.64
N ASN A 262 -18.43 23.14 11.01
CA ASN A 262 -19.73 23.29 11.65
C ASN A 262 -20.12 21.98 12.36
N ILE A 263 -20.47 22.08 13.63
CA ILE A 263 -20.89 20.94 14.45
C ILE A 263 -22.26 21.23 15.00
N GLN A 264 -23.23 20.44 14.57
CA GLN A 264 -24.57 20.50 15.11
C GLN A 264 -24.64 19.63 16.37
N CYS A 265 -25.04 20.22 17.49
CA CYS A 265 -25.23 19.50 18.74
C CYS A 265 -26.48 18.62 18.64
N SER A 266 -26.34 17.31 18.84
CA SER A 266 -27.46 16.35 18.84
C SER A 266 -28.48 16.57 19.96
N ASN A 267 -28.10 17.25 21.05
CA ASN A 267 -28.98 17.48 22.19
C ASN A 267 -29.80 18.78 22.07
N CYS A 268 -29.15 19.91 21.73
CA CYS A 268 -29.82 21.21 21.67
C CYS A 268 -30.03 21.76 20.25
N ASN A 269 -29.63 21.02 19.22
CA ASN A 269 -29.71 21.37 17.79
C ASN A 269 -28.99 22.66 17.37
N LYS A 270 -28.28 23.33 18.28
CA LYS A 270 -27.47 24.51 17.94
C LYS A 270 -26.20 24.10 17.22
N THR A 271 -25.84 24.88 16.22
CA THR A 271 -24.59 24.73 15.47
C THR A 271 -23.50 25.56 16.12
N GLN A 272 -22.38 24.94 16.44
CA GLN A 272 -21.16 25.61 16.84
C GLN A 272 -20.12 25.49 15.73
N VAL A 273 -19.34 26.55 15.57
CA VAL A 273 -18.32 26.65 14.53
C VAL A 273 -16.95 26.54 15.18
N ILE A 274 -16.13 25.62 14.70
CA ILE A 274 -14.73 25.50 15.09
C ILE A 274 -13.87 25.97 13.92
N ILE A 275 -12.94 26.88 14.17
CA ILE A 275 -12.10 27.47 13.12
C ILE A 275 -10.65 27.14 13.43
N MET A 276 -9.91 26.68 12.43
CA MET A 276 -8.46 26.44 12.56
C MET A 276 -7.73 27.79 12.59
N ARG A 277 -7.18 28.16 13.76
CA ARG A 277 -6.38 29.38 13.95
C ARG A 277 -5.09 29.09 14.72
N PRO A 278 -3.98 29.77 14.37
CA PRO A 278 -2.77 29.78 15.18
C PRO A 278 -3.07 30.28 16.59
N MET A 279 -2.49 29.63 17.58
CA MET A 279 -2.53 30.08 18.97
C MET A 279 -1.11 30.20 19.50
N THR A 280 -0.80 31.33 20.11
CA THR A 280 0.45 31.55 20.84
C THR A 280 0.21 31.34 22.33
N LYS A 281 1.08 30.56 22.99
CA LYS A 281 1.13 30.49 24.45
C LYS A 281 2.53 30.86 24.93
N ILE A 282 2.61 31.59 26.04
CA ILE A 282 3.86 31.80 26.76
C ILE A 282 4.09 30.54 27.60
N VAL A 283 5.26 29.92 27.46
CA VAL A 283 5.69 28.80 28.30
C VAL A 283 6.70 29.38 29.28
N SER A 284 6.37 29.39 30.57
CA SER A 284 7.33 29.69 31.63
C SER A 284 8.25 28.48 31.79
N ASP A 285 9.56 28.72 31.82
CA ASP A 285 10.56 27.70 32.14
C ASP A 285 10.37 27.13 33.57
#